data_AF-A0A923FAG4-F1
#
_entry.id   AF-A0A923FAG4-F1
#
_cell.length_a   1.000
_cell.length_b   1.000
_cell.length_c   1.000
_cell.angle_alpha   90.00
_cell.angle_beta   90.00
_cell.angle_gamma   90.00
#
_symmetry.space_group_name_H-M   'P 1'
#
loop_
_entity.id
_entity.type
_entity.pdbx_description
1 polymer ?
#
loop_
_entity_poly.entity_id
_entity_poly.type
_entity_poly.pdbx_seq_one_letter_code
_entity_poly.pdbx_strand_id
1 'polypeptide(L)'
;MYNWISALADLQTRGEPCVLVTIIEELGSTPRNAGSKMVISASQTFDTIGGGHLEYKAMEIARQMLASGQQNTHLERFSLGASLGQCCGGVTVLLFEPMGQVQAQIAVFGAGHVGRALVPLLASLPCKVRWIDSREAEFPEHLPHGVRKIVAEEPLDEVDELPAGSYCIVMTHNHQLDLELSAAILKRNDFAYFGLIGSKTKRVKFEHRLRDRGFDSSTLQRMRCPMGIGEVKGKLPVEIAISIAGEIIATYNADFGQHTSRAEPIAKLLPASRRSQR
;
A
#
# COMPACT_ATOMS: atom_id res chain seq x y z
N MET A 1 11.08 3.31 26.17
CA MET A 1 10.92 4.53 25.35
C MET A 1 10.87 4.06 23.91
N TYR A 2 9.73 4.22 23.25
CA TYR A 2 9.50 3.70 21.91
C TYR A 2 10.20 4.63 20.90
N ASN A 3 11.40 4.24 20.45
CA ASN A 3 12.27 5.06 19.61
C ASN A 3 11.84 5.01 18.13
N TRP A 4 12.42 5.89 17.31
CA TRP A 4 12.11 5.94 15.87
C TRP A 4 12.35 4.61 15.14
N ILE A 5 13.32 3.79 15.55
CA ILE A 5 13.64 2.50 14.91
C ILE A 5 12.50 1.50 15.13
N SER A 6 12.07 1.34 16.38
CA SER A 6 10.95 0.46 16.74
C SER A 6 9.66 0.90 16.07
N ALA A 7 9.40 2.22 16.03
CA ALA A 7 8.24 2.77 15.34
C ALA A 7 8.24 2.45 13.84
N LEU A 8 9.38 2.66 13.18
CA LEU A 8 9.53 2.39 11.75
C LEU A 8 9.32 0.91 11.42
N ALA A 9 9.90 0.01 12.22
CA ALA A 9 9.75 -1.44 12.04
C ALA A 9 8.29 -1.90 12.23
N ASP A 10 7.58 -1.36 13.22
CA ASP A 10 6.18 -1.72 13.47
C ASP A 10 5.24 -1.18 12.40
N LEU A 11 5.47 0.05 11.92
CA LEU A 11 4.74 0.63 10.78
C LEU A 11 4.98 -0.19 9.51
N GLN A 12 6.23 -0.57 9.23
CA GLN A 12 6.57 -1.42 8.09
C GLN A 12 5.91 -2.81 8.18
N THR A 13 5.88 -3.41 9.38
CA THR A 13 5.23 -4.71 9.61
C THR A 13 3.73 -4.64 9.32
N ARG A 14 3.09 -3.55 9.77
CA ARG A 14 1.67 -3.24 9.53
C ARG A 14 1.37 -2.80 8.08
N GLY A 15 2.39 -2.49 7.28
CA GLY A 15 2.23 -1.94 5.94
C GLY A 15 1.65 -0.51 5.96
N GLU A 16 1.83 0.21 7.07
CA GLU A 16 1.38 1.59 7.21
C GLU A 16 2.48 2.52 6.67
N PRO A 17 2.18 3.34 5.63
CA PRO A 17 3.16 4.27 5.08
C PRO A 17 3.47 5.39 6.09
N CYS A 18 4.73 5.82 6.11
CA CYS A 18 5.19 6.91 6.97
C CYS A 18 6.29 7.72 6.29
N VAL A 19 6.72 8.80 6.93
CA VAL A 19 7.87 9.59 6.49
C VAL A 19 8.87 9.63 7.63
N LEU A 20 10.10 9.20 7.35
CA LEU A 20 11.24 9.42 8.25
C LEU A 20 11.78 10.82 7.98
N VAL A 21 11.78 11.66 9.01
CA VAL A 21 12.35 13.00 8.97
C VAL A 21 13.69 12.98 9.71
N THR A 22 14.75 13.46 9.05
CA THR A 22 16.09 13.54 9.61
C THR A 22 16.61 14.97 9.53
N ILE A 23 17.14 15.53 10.62
CA ILE A 23 17.98 16.74 10.53
C ILE A 23 19.31 16.31 9.90
N ILE A 24 19.58 16.76 8.67
CA ILE A 24 20.83 16.41 7.97
C ILE A 24 21.90 17.49 8.10
N GLU A 25 21.49 18.72 8.38
CA GLU A 25 22.40 19.85 8.58
C GLU A 25 21.81 20.82 9.60
N GLU A 26 22.68 21.39 10.42
CA GLU A 26 22.36 22.47 11.34
C GLU A 26 23.42 23.57 11.29
N LEU A 27 22.99 24.81 11.49
CA LEU A 27 23.87 25.96 11.63
C LEU A 27 23.35 26.90 12.72
N GLY A 28 24.22 27.29 13.64
CA GLY A 28 23.85 28.19 14.74
C GLY A 28 23.06 27.47 15.83
N SER A 29 22.19 28.20 16.55
CA SER A 29 21.41 27.65 17.64
C SER A 29 20.17 26.93 17.12
N THR A 30 20.13 25.62 17.29
CA THR A 30 19.05 24.71 16.87
C THR A 30 18.54 23.90 18.07
N PRO A 31 17.29 23.40 18.04
CA PRO A 31 16.72 22.59 19.13
C PRO A 31 17.41 21.23 19.31
N ARG A 32 17.92 20.65 18.23
CA ARG A 32 18.54 19.33 18.17
C ARG A 32 19.59 19.29 17.08
N ASN A 33 20.55 18.37 17.27
CA ASN A 33 21.69 18.20 16.38
C ASN A 33 21.33 17.42 15.11
N ALA A 34 22.17 17.55 14.09
CA ALA A 34 22.16 16.67 12.93
C ALA A 34 22.19 15.19 13.35
N GLY A 35 21.43 14.36 12.65
CA GLY A 35 21.19 12.95 12.98
C GLY A 35 19.94 12.69 13.82
N SER A 36 19.33 13.72 14.42
CA SER A 36 18.05 13.59 15.11
C SER A 36 16.94 13.22 14.13
N LYS A 37 16.04 12.32 14.56
CA LYS A 37 15.03 11.69 13.70
C LYS A 37 13.65 11.74 14.34
N MET A 38 12.63 11.80 13.48
CA MET A 38 11.22 11.66 13.83
C MET A 38 10.53 10.83 12.74
N VAL A 39 9.57 9.99 13.13
CA VAL A 39 8.75 9.21 12.18
C VAL A 39 7.32 9.71 12.25
N ILE A 40 6.73 9.98 11.09
CA ILE A 40 5.39 10.56 10.98
C ILE A 40 4.54 9.65 10.08
N SER A 41 3.46 9.07 10.63
CA SER A 41 2.43 8.40 9.82
C SER A 41 1.27 9.36 9.55
N ALA A 42 0.24 8.89 8.85
CA ALA A 42 -0.97 9.68 8.60
C ALA A 42 -1.66 10.12 9.91
N SER A 43 -1.53 9.33 10.98
CA SER A 43 -2.23 9.54 12.25
C SER A 43 -1.31 9.69 13.46
N GLN A 44 -0.09 9.13 13.41
CA GLN A 44 0.80 9.06 14.56
C GLN A 44 2.14 9.75 14.30
N THR A 45 2.85 10.05 15.38
CA THR A 45 4.17 10.67 15.35
C THR A 45 5.03 10.08 16.46
N PHE A 46 6.29 9.77 16.13
CA PHE A 46 7.22 9.06 17.00
C PHE A 46 8.57 9.76 17.02
N ASP A 47 9.17 9.84 18.21
CA ASP A 47 10.41 10.57 18.46
C ASP A 47 10.29 12.08 18.14
N THR A 48 11.38 12.83 18.26
CA THR A 48 11.35 14.30 18.16
C THR A 48 12.63 14.85 17.54
N ILE A 49 12.47 15.74 16.56
CA ILE A 49 13.56 16.61 16.06
C ILE A 49 13.63 17.93 16.84
N GLY A 50 12.72 18.14 17.79
CA GLY A 50 12.67 19.28 18.68
C GLY A 50 12.16 20.56 18.02
N GLY A 51 11.90 21.56 18.84
CA GLY A 51 11.54 22.88 18.36
C GLY A 51 10.11 22.99 17.85
N GLY A 52 9.10 22.38 18.48
CA GLY A 52 7.68 22.78 18.43
C GLY A 52 7.12 23.17 17.05
N HIS A 53 7.28 24.44 16.66
CA HIS A 53 6.83 24.92 15.34
C HIS A 53 7.56 24.27 14.14
N LEU A 54 8.85 23.94 14.28
CA LEU A 54 9.61 23.16 13.30
C LEU A 54 8.97 21.79 13.11
N GLU A 55 8.62 21.10 14.20
CA GLU A 55 7.96 19.79 14.17
C GLU A 55 6.57 19.89 13.57
N TYR A 56 5.83 20.95 13.90
CA TYR A 56 4.52 21.22 13.31
C TYR A 56 4.62 21.32 11.77
N LYS A 57 5.60 22.08 11.27
CA LYS A 57 5.83 22.21 9.83
C LYS A 57 6.31 20.91 9.19
N ALA A 58 7.18 20.17 9.86
CA ALA A 58 7.60 18.85 9.40
C ALA A 58 6.42 17.86 9.30
N MET A 59 5.50 17.87 10.27
CA MET A 59 4.28 17.05 10.24
C MET A 59 3.34 17.44 9.10
N GLU A 60 3.18 18.73 8.84
CA GLU A 60 2.35 19.23 7.73
C GLU A 60 2.89 18.71 6.37
N ILE A 61 4.18 18.89 6.12
CA ILE A 61 4.85 18.43 4.89
C ILE A 61 4.78 16.91 4.77
N ALA A 62 5.15 16.18 5.83
CA ALA A 62 5.15 14.71 5.83
C ALA A 62 3.75 14.14 5.54
N ARG A 63 2.70 14.69 6.16
CA ARG A 63 1.32 14.24 5.92
C ARG A 63 0.83 14.59 4.53
N GLN A 64 1.25 15.73 3.98
CA GLN A 64 0.96 16.08 2.59
C GLN A 64 1.65 15.09 1.62
N MET A 65 2.91 14.71 1.88
CA MET A 65 3.63 13.72 1.10
C MET A 65 2.93 12.34 1.14
N LEU A 66 2.44 11.93 2.31
CA LEU A 66 1.66 10.69 2.45
C LEU A 66 0.32 10.76 1.70
N ALA A 67 -0.40 11.87 1.82
CA ALA A 67 -1.70 12.05 1.16
C ALA A 67 -1.59 12.11 -0.37
N SER A 68 -0.50 12.67 -0.91
CA SER A 68 -0.24 12.73 -2.35
C SER A 68 0.41 11.47 -2.91
N GLY A 69 0.81 10.52 -2.06
CA GLY A 69 1.53 9.31 -2.47
C GLY A 69 2.97 9.57 -2.93
N GLN A 70 3.56 10.71 -2.57
CA GLN A 70 4.91 11.09 -3.00
C GLN A 70 5.95 10.07 -2.52
N GLN A 71 6.66 9.45 -3.47
CA GLN A 71 7.69 8.44 -3.20
C GLN A 71 9.11 9.02 -3.19
N ASN A 72 9.31 10.20 -3.77
CA ASN A 72 10.63 10.83 -3.82
C ASN A 72 10.96 11.50 -2.49
N THR A 73 12.24 11.43 -2.11
CA THR A 73 12.76 12.20 -0.97
C THR A 73 12.58 13.69 -1.20
N HIS A 74 12.39 14.43 -0.11
CA HIS A 74 12.23 15.87 -0.13
C HIS A 74 13.18 16.51 0.88
N LEU A 75 13.78 17.64 0.50
CA LEU A 75 14.68 18.41 1.34
C LEU A 75 14.07 19.79 1.55
N GLU A 76 13.98 20.21 2.81
CA GLU A 76 13.44 21.52 3.16
C GLU A 76 14.35 22.23 4.15
N ARG A 77 14.61 23.52 3.90
CA ARG A 77 15.47 24.36 4.73
C ARG A 77 14.63 25.31 5.58
N PHE A 78 14.79 25.23 6.89
CA PHE A 78 14.08 26.06 7.86
C PHE A 78 15.02 27.09 8.50
N SER A 79 14.60 28.35 8.51
CA SER A 79 15.24 29.41 9.30
C SER A 79 14.49 29.58 10.60
N LEU A 80 15.10 29.16 11.71
CA LEU A 80 14.46 29.00 13.03
C LEU A 80 14.18 30.33 13.75
N GLY A 81 14.69 31.45 13.23
CA GLY A 81 14.46 32.78 13.78
C GLY A 81 13.01 33.26 13.67
N ALA A 82 12.80 34.59 13.65
CA ALA A 82 11.46 35.19 13.73
C ALA A 82 10.43 34.65 12.72
N SER A 83 10.87 34.13 11.56
CA SER A 83 10.02 33.51 10.53
C SER A 83 9.25 32.26 10.97
N LEU A 84 9.69 31.55 12.03
CA LEU A 84 9.01 30.36 12.56
C LEU A 84 8.52 30.54 14.01
N GLY A 85 8.55 31.77 14.54
CA GLY A 85 8.06 32.09 15.88
C GLY A 85 8.87 31.48 17.03
N GLN A 86 10.19 31.27 16.86
CA GLN A 86 11.04 30.63 17.87
C GLN A 86 12.17 31.56 18.35
N CYS A 87 12.72 31.25 19.52
CA CYS A 87 13.84 31.99 20.13
C CYS A 87 15.20 31.63 19.50
N CYS A 88 15.29 30.53 18.76
CA CYS A 88 16.52 30.00 18.20
C CYS A 88 16.85 30.68 16.85
N GLY A 89 18.00 31.33 16.71
CA GLY A 89 18.39 32.02 15.47
C GLY A 89 19.02 31.14 14.39
N GLY A 90 19.06 29.82 14.57
CA GLY A 90 19.75 28.89 13.69
C GLY A 90 18.99 28.53 12.40
N VAL A 91 19.59 27.63 11.64
CA VAL A 91 19.05 27.06 10.41
C VAL A 91 19.16 25.55 10.50
N THR A 92 18.13 24.84 10.05
CA THR A 92 18.15 23.37 9.92
C THR A 92 17.73 22.95 8.53
N VAL A 93 18.34 21.91 7.98
CA VAL A 93 17.88 21.24 6.76
C VAL A 93 17.31 19.89 7.16
N LEU A 94 16.04 19.66 6.80
CA LEU A 94 15.34 18.41 7.02
C LEU A 94 15.31 17.59 5.73
N LEU A 95 15.65 16.31 5.85
CA LEU A 95 15.42 15.30 4.84
C LEU A 95 14.17 14.51 5.21
N PHE A 96 13.21 14.47 4.29
CA PHE A 96 11.99 13.71 4.35
C PHE A 96 12.13 12.49 3.44
N GLU A 97 12.09 11.30 4.03
CA GLU A 97 12.21 10.03 3.34
C GLU A 97 10.86 9.30 3.46
N PRO A 98 10.05 9.23 2.40
CA PRO A 98 8.89 8.33 2.38
C PRO A 98 9.33 6.89 2.66
N MET A 99 8.75 6.30 3.68
CA MET A 99 9.04 4.95 4.16
C MET A 99 7.78 4.10 4.08
N GLY A 100 7.96 2.85 3.66
CA GLY A 100 6.85 1.95 3.38
C GLY A 100 6.29 2.24 1.99
N GLN A 101 6.48 1.30 1.08
CA GLN A 101 5.76 1.30 -0.18
C GLN A 101 4.30 0.96 0.13
N VAL A 102 3.34 1.61 -0.53
CA VAL A 102 1.92 1.23 -0.39
C VAL A 102 1.74 -0.20 -0.91
N GLN A 103 1.84 -1.19 -0.04
CA GLN A 103 1.76 -2.59 -0.48
C GLN A 103 0.33 -2.89 -0.91
N ALA A 104 0.17 -3.44 -2.12
CA ALA A 104 -1.12 -3.90 -2.58
C ALA A 104 -1.71 -4.87 -1.53
N GLN A 105 -2.90 -4.57 -1.04
CA GLN A 105 -3.62 -5.44 -0.11
C GLN A 105 -4.43 -6.43 -0.94
N ILE A 106 -4.05 -7.71 -0.94
CA ILE A 106 -4.70 -8.73 -1.77
C ILE A 106 -5.45 -9.70 -0.88
N ALA A 107 -6.76 -9.84 -1.12
CA ALA A 107 -7.59 -10.86 -0.53
C ALA A 107 -7.82 -11.98 -1.55
N VAL A 108 -7.36 -13.19 -1.23
CA VAL A 108 -7.57 -14.40 -2.04
C VAL A 108 -8.59 -15.28 -1.33
N PHE A 109 -9.79 -15.36 -1.88
CA PHE A 109 -10.86 -16.25 -1.41
C PHE A 109 -10.75 -17.59 -2.13
N GLY A 110 -10.37 -18.64 -1.41
CA GLY A 110 -10.18 -19.99 -1.91
C GLY A 110 -8.74 -20.48 -1.75
N ALA A 111 -8.56 -21.55 -0.97
CA ALA A 111 -7.29 -22.24 -0.73
C ALA A 111 -7.11 -23.52 -1.55
N GLY A 112 -7.95 -23.74 -2.56
CA GLY A 112 -7.83 -24.88 -3.47
C GLY A 112 -6.57 -24.83 -4.35
N HIS A 113 -6.46 -25.78 -5.29
CA HIS A 113 -5.27 -26.00 -6.11
C HIS A 113 -4.71 -24.75 -6.82
N VAL A 114 -5.58 -23.86 -7.34
CA VAL A 114 -5.14 -22.60 -7.97
C VAL A 114 -4.61 -21.61 -6.92
N GLY A 115 -5.27 -21.49 -5.77
CA GLY A 115 -4.82 -20.64 -4.66
C GLY A 115 -3.43 -21.06 -4.16
N ARG A 116 -3.19 -22.38 -4.02
CA ARG A 116 -1.86 -22.92 -3.66
C ARG A 116 -0.77 -22.59 -4.67
N ALA A 117 -1.11 -22.45 -5.94
CA ALA A 117 -0.16 -22.06 -6.97
C ALA A 117 0.03 -20.53 -7.03
N LEU A 118 -1.03 -19.74 -6.79
CA LEU A 118 -1.00 -18.29 -6.90
C LEU A 118 -0.36 -17.60 -5.70
N VAL A 119 -0.73 -17.99 -4.48
CA VAL A 119 -0.31 -17.26 -3.27
C VAL A 119 1.21 -17.19 -3.10
N PRO A 120 2.00 -18.23 -3.38
CA PRO A 120 3.46 -18.12 -3.38
C PRO A 120 4.01 -17.11 -4.39
N LEU A 121 3.40 -17.01 -5.58
CA LEU A 121 3.77 -16.00 -6.58
C LEU A 121 3.47 -14.60 -6.06
N LEU A 122 2.26 -14.39 -5.52
CA LEU A 122 1.87 -13.10 -4.95
C LEU A 122 2.77 -12.71 -3.77
N ALA A 123 3.10 -13.63 -2.88
CA ALA A 123 3.97 -13.38 -1.72
C ALA A 123 5.39 -12.93 -2.10
N SER A 124 5.83 -13.19 -3.34
CA SER A 124 7.10 -12.70 -3.87
C SER A 124 7.04 -11.26 -4.41
N LEU A 125 5.85 -10.68 -4.51
CA LEU A 125 5.60 -9.31 -4.95
C LEU A 125 5.53 -8.36 -3.74
N PRO A 126 5.65 -7.03 -3.93
CA PRO A 126 5.53 -6.04 -2.85
C PRO A 126 4.07 -5.86 -2.40
N CYS A 127 3.44 -6.93 -1.91
CA CYS A 127 2.05 -6.97 -1.50
C CYS A 127 1.86 -7.70 -0.16
N LYS A 128 0.70 -7.53 0.45
CA LYS A 128 0.26 -8.30 1.63
C LYS A 128 -0.92 -9.16 1.22
N VAL A 129 -0.86 -10.44 1.55
CA VAL A 129 -1.90 -11.39 1.11
C VAL A 129 -2.70 -11.88 2.31
N ARG A 130 -4.02 -11.67 2.29
CA ARG A 130 -4.99 -12.38 3.13
C ARG A 130 -5.50 -13.59 2.36
N TRP A 131 -5.20 -14.79 2.83
CA TRP A 131 -5.64 -16.02 2.18
C TRP A 131 -6.75 -16.66 2.99
N ILE A 132 -7.96 -16.67 2.43
CA ILE A 132 -9.22 -16.91 3.12
C ILE A 132 -9.90 -18.16 2.57
N ASP A 133 -10.22 -19.14 3.42
CA ASP A 133 -11.02 -20.32 3.10
C ASP A 133 -11.58 -20.93 4.39
N SER A 134 -12.79 -21.48 4.34
CA SER A 134 -13.39 -22.21 5.48
C SER A 134 -12.69 -23.53 5.83
N ARG A 135 -11.92 -24.10 4.89
CA ARG A 135 -11.35 -25.45 5.02
C ARG A 135 -9.88 -25.35 5.42
N GLU A 136 -9.60 -25.55 6.70
CA GLU A 136 -8.23 -25.52 7.22
C GLU A 136 -7.27 -26.46 6.47
N ALA A 137 -7.73 -27.66 6.14
CA ALA A 137 -6.95 -28.68 5.43
C ALA A 137 -6.54 -28.25 4.01
N GLU A 138 -7.12 -27.18 3.46
CA GLU A 138 -6.73 -26.71 2.13
C GLU A 138 -5.44 -25.88 2.17
N PHE A 139 -5.10 -25.28 3.32
CA PHE A 139 -3.88 -24.50 3.46
C PHE A 139 -2.64 -25.41 3.57
N PRO A 140 -1.50 -25.03 2.98
CA PRO A 140 -0.25 -25.73 3.19
C PRO A 140 0.22 -25.56 4.64
N GLU A 141 1.00 -26.52 5.15
CA GLU A 141 1.60 -26.44 6.49
C GLU A 141 2.50 -25.21 6.65
N HIS A 142 3.27 -24.89 5.61
CA HIS A 142 4.19 -23.77 5.57
C HIS A 142 3.64 -22.67 4.69
N LEU A 143 3.39 -21.51 5.30
CA LEU A 143 2.92 -20.32 4.59
C LEU A 143 4.11 -19.46 4.15
N PRO A 144 4.08 -18.88 2.94
CA PRO A 144 5.05 -17.88 2.54
C PRO A 144 5.04 -16.67 3.49
N HIS A 145 6.20 -16.02 3.64
CA HIS A 145 6.30 -14.79 4.43
C HIS A 145 5.37 -13.70 3.86
N GLY A 146 4.71 -12.93 4.74
CA GLY A 146 3.78 -11.87 4.33
C GLY A 146 2.37 -12.34 3.97
N VAL A 147 2.10 -13.65 4.03
CA VAL A 147 0.75 -14.23 3.87
C VAL A 147 0.10 -14.41 5.23
N ARG A 148 -1.10 -13.88 5.39
CA ARG A 148 -1.98 -14.12 6.55
C ARG A 148 -3.02 -15.18 6.17
N LYS A 149 -2.92 -16.37 6.77
CA LYS A 149 -3.96 -17.41 6.70
C LYS A 149 -5.16 -17.00 7.54
N ILE A 150 -6.35 -17.15 6.98
CA ILE A 150 -7.63 -16.87 7.64
C ILE A 150 -8.55 -18.06 7.38
N VAL A 151 -8.81 -18.84 8.43
CA VAL A 151 -9.80 -19.92 8.42
C VAL A 151 -11.11 -19.33 8.90
N ALA A 152 -11.95 -18.90 7.96
CA ALA A 152 -13.24 -18.25 8.26
C ALA A 152 -14.37 -19.24 7.99
N GLU A 153 -15.19 -19.54 8.99
CA GLU A 153 -16.40 -20.38 8.81
C GLU A 153 -17.30 -19.78 7.73
N GLU A 154 -17.46 -18.45 7.75
CA GLU A 154 -18.15 -17.67 6.73
C GLU A 154 -17.16 -16.71 6.04
N PRO A 155 -16.52 -17.12 4.92
CA PRO A 155 -15.60 -16.26 4.18
C PRO A 155 -16.20 -14.93 3.70
N LEU A 156 -17.54 -14.84 3.65
CA LEU A 156 -18.24 -13.62 3.24
C LEU A 156 -18.00 -12.45 4.21
N ASP A 157 -17.91 -12.73 5.51
CA ASP A 157 -17.75 -11.71 6.56
C ASP A 157 -16.41 -10.98 6.43
N GLU A 158 -15.38 -11.66 5.92
CA GLU A 158 -14.07 -11.06 5.68
C GLU A 158 -14.10 -9.94 4.64
N VAL A 159 -15.13 -9.86 3.79
CA VAL A 159 -15.27 -8.78 2.80
C VAL A 159 -15.44 -7.43 3.48
N ASP A 160 -16.13 -7.34 4.62
CA ASP A 160 -16.37 -6.08 5.33
C ASP A 160 -15.11 -5.56 6.05
N GLU A 161 -14.20 -6.47 6.40
CA GLU A 161 -12.92 -6.16 7.06
C GLU A 161 -11.79 -5.78 6.08
N LEU A 162 -12.05 -5.78 4.77
CA LEU A 162 -11.04 -5.41 3.77
C LEU A 162 -10.78 -3.88 3.78
N PRO A 163 -9.50 -3.45 3.71
CA PRO A 163 -9.18 -2.05 3.44
C PRO A 163 -9.74 -1.58 2.09
N ALA A 164 -10.15 -0.33 2.00
CA ALA A 164 -10.45 0.29 0.70
C ALA A 164 -9.23 0.21 -0.24
N GLY A 165 -9.47 0.08 -1.55
CA GLY A 165 -8.42 -0.11 -2.54
C GLY A 165 -7.83 -1.53 -2.57
N SER A 166 -8.44 -2.50 -1.88
CA SER A 166 -7.97 -3.89 -1.90
C SER A 166 -8.18 -4.57 -3.27
N TYR A 167 -7.33 -5.56 -3.56
CA TYR A 167 -7.42 -6.45 -4.70
C TYR A 167 -8.15 -7.71 -4.26
N CYS A 168 -9.36 -7.92 -4.76
CA CYS A 168 -10.20 -9.06 -4.40
C CYS A 168 -10.08 -10.14 -5.49
N ILE A 169 -9.63 -11.32 -5.10
CA ILE A 169 -9.47 -12.47 -6.00
C ILE A 169 -10.38 -13.60 -5.48
N VAL A 170 -11.46 -13.88 -6.21
CA VAL A 170 -12.45 -14.89 -5.84
C VAL A 170 -12.24 -16.15 -6.67
N MET A 171 -11.82 -17.22 -6.01
CA MET A 171 -11.54 -18.51 -6.63
C MET A 171 -11.95 -19.70 -5.77
N THR A 172 -13.13 -19.63 -5.17
CA THR A 172 -13.62 -20.72 -4.32
C THR A 172 -14.08 -21.92 -5.17
N HIS A 173 -14.36 -23.04 -4.50
CA HIS A 173 -14.93 -24.23 -5.13
C HIS A 173 -16.47 -24.20 -5.17
N ASN A 174 -17.11 -23.22 -4.51
CA ASN A 174 -18.55 -23.13 -4.35
C ASN A 174 -19.11 -21.96 -5.19
N HIS A 175 -19.88 -22.31 -6.22
CA HIS A 175 -20.49 -21.32 -7.13
C HIS A 175 -21.45 -20.35 -6.45
N GLN A 176 -22.11 -20.76 -5.36
CA GLN A 176 -23.02 -19.89 -4.63
C GLN A 176 -22.24 -18.89 -3.78
N LEU A 177 -21.22 -19.35 -3.05
CA LEU A 177 -20.31 -18.50 -2.29
C LEU A 177 -19.60 -17.48 -3.20
N ASP A 178 -19.12 -17.91 -4.36
CA ASP A 178 -18.51 -17.00 -5.35
C ASP A 178 -19.47 -15.86 -5.74
N LEU A 179 -20.76 -16.14 -5.92
CA LEU A 179 -21.75 -15.13 -6.27
C LEU A 179 -22.02 -14.17 -5.11
N GLU A 180 -22.07 -14.69 -3.88
CA GLU A 180 -22.27 -13.91 -2.66
C GLU A 180 -21.09 -12.97 -2.41
N LEU A 181 -19.86 -13.49 -2.49
CA LEU A 181 -18.63 -12.70 -2.46
C LEU A 181 -18.63 -11.64 -3.57
N SER A 182 -18.97 -12.02 -4.80
CA SER A 182 -19.05 -11.07 -5.92
C SER A 182 -20.02 -9.92 -5.59
N ALA A 183 -21.18 -10.23 -5.05
CA ALA A 183 -22.16 -9.21 -4.69
C ALA A 183 -21.69 -8.33 -3.53
N ALA A 184 -21.08 -8.89 -2.50
CA ALA A 184 -20.56 -8.11 -1.37
C ALA A 184 -19.45 -7.15 -1.80
N ILE A 185 -18.47 -7.64 -2.59
CA ILE A 185 -17.38 -6.84 -3.14
C ILE A 185 -17.92 -5.72 -4.04
N LEU A 186 -18.83 -6.05 -4.96
CA LEU A 186 -19.44 -5.07 -5.85
C LEU A 186 -20.32 -4.05 -5.11
N LYS A 187 -20.95 -4.44 -3.99
CA LYS A 187 -21.76 -3.55 -3.17
C LYS A 187 -20.89 -2.50 -2.48
N ARG A 188 -19.70 -2.89 -1.99
CA ARG A 188 -18.72 -1.95 -1.41
C ARG A 188 -18.16 -1.01 -2.48
N ASN A 189 -17.81 -1.55 -3.65
CA ASN A 189 -17.34 -0.81 -4.83
C ASN A 189 -16.09 0.07 -4.62
N ASP A 190 -15.39 -0.10 -3.50
CA ASP A 190 -14.20 0.64 -3.08
C ASP A 190 -12.89 -0.12 -3.36
N PHE A 191 -12.96 -1.26 -4.05
CA PHE A 191 -11.80 -2.09 -4.41
C PHE A 191 -10.98 -1.51 -5.58
N ALA A 192 -9.68 -1.77 -5.61
CA ALA A 192 -8.81 -1.43 -6.75
C ALA A 192 -8.94 -2.46 -7.88
N TYR A 193 -9.13 -3.73 -7.53
CA TYR A 193 -9.29 -4.82 -8.48
C TYR A 193 -10.29 -5.86 -7.96
N PHE A 194 -11.13 -6.40 -8.84
CA PHE A 194 -11.95 -7.58 -8.55
C PHE A 194 -11.86 -8.58 -9.70
N GLY A 195 -11.28 -9.74 -9.41
CA GLY A 195 -11.17 -10.89 -10.30
C GLY A 195 -11.96 -12.08 -9.78
N LEU A 196 -12.70 -12.73 -10.67
CA LEU A 196 -13.47 -13.94 -10.40
C LEU A 196 -13.02 -15.07 -11.33
N ILE A 197 -12.66 -16.21 -10.73
CA ILE A 197 -12.29 -17.40 -11.49
C ILE A 197 -13.53 -17.91 -12.20
N GLY A 198 -13.42 -18.21 -13.49
CA GLY A 198 -14.57 -18.64 -14.25
C GLY A 198 -14.38 -18.58 -15.75
N SER A 199 -15.35 -19.14 -16.46
CA SER A 199 -15.49 -19.00 -17.90
C SER A 199 -16.32 -17.76 -18.27
N LYS A 200 -16.30 -17.38 -19.56
CA LYS A 200 -17.20 -16.38 -20.12
C LYS A 200 -18.68 -16.72 -19.84
N THR A 201 -19.04 -18.00 -19.87
CA THR A 201 -20.40 -18.46 -19.55
C THR A 201 -20.74 -18.23 -18.08
N LYS A 202 -19.79 -18.46 -17.14
CA LYS A 202 -20.00 -18.16 -15.71
C LYS A 202 -20.22 -16.65 -15.52
N ARG A 203 -19.43 -15.81 -16.20
CA ARG A 203 -19.61 -14.35 -16.20
C ARG A 203 -21.05 -13.96 -16.57
N VAL A 204 -21.56 -14.42 -17.71
CA VAL A 204 -22.91 -14.07 -18.19
C VAL A 204 -23.99 -14.47 -17.18
N LYS A 205 -23.88 -15.68 -16.60
CA LYS A 205 -24.82 -16.16 -15.57
C LYS A 205 -24.76 -15.31 -14.29
N PHE A 206 -23.56 -14.93 -13.85
CA PHE A 206 -23.38 -14.11 -12.66
C PHE A 206 -23.91 -12.70 -12.89
N GLU A 207 -23.59 -12.08 -14.03
CA GLU A 207 -24.12 -10.76 -14.38
C GLU A 207 -25.64 -10.73 -14.38
N HIS A 208 -26.30 -11.75 -14.94
CA HIS A 208 -27.77 -11.85 -14.88
C HIS A 208 -28.27 -11.86 -13.43
N ARG A 209 -27.77 -12.78 -12.60
CA ARG A 209 -28.19 -12.91 -11.19
C ARG A 209 -27.88 -11.65 -10.37
N LEU A 210 -26.81 -10.93 -10.70
CA LEU A 210 -26.46 -9.67 -10.04
C LEU A 210 -27.35 -8.51 -10.53
N ARG A 211 -27.73 -8.45 -11.81
CA ARG A 211 -28.72 -7.47 -12.29
C ARG A 211 -30.07 -7.66 -11.61
N ASP A 212 -30.50 -8.91 -11.42
CA ASP A 212 -31.73 -9.23 -10.68
C ASP A 212 -31.67 -8.74 -9.22
N ARG A 213 -30.46 -8.55 -8.68
CA ARG A 213 -30.19 -7.99 -7.34
C ARG A 213 -29.99 -6.46 -7.34
N GLY A 214 -30.19 -5.79 -8.47
CA GLY A 214 -30.14 -4.33 -8.58
C GLY A 214 -28.77 -3.74 -8.89
N PHE A 215 -27.76 -4.53 -9.26
CA PHE A 215 -26.46 -4.01 -9.65
C PHE A 215 -26.50 -3.38 -11.06
N ASP A 216 -26.00 -2.15 -11.19
CA ASP A 216 -25.91 -1.46 -12.47
C ASP A 216 -24.80 -2.01 -13.38
N SER A 217 -24.91 -1.71 -14.67
CA SER A 217 -23.96 -2.18 -15.68
C SER A 217 -22.53 -1.66 -15.45
N SER A 218 -22.35 -0.44 -14.95
CA SER A 218 -21.04 0.16 -14.68
C SER A 218 -20.28 -0.60 -13.59
N THR A 219 -20.98 -0.98 -12.52
CA THR A 219 -20.43 -1.74 -11.40
C THR A 219 -20.10 -3.15 -11.85
N LEU A 220 -20.99 -3.80 -12.62
CA LEU A 220 -20.74 -5.14 -13.17
C LEU A 220 -19.55 -5.20 -14.14
N GLN A 221 -19.27 -4.12 -14.89
CA GLN A 221 -18.09 -4.05 -15.75
C GLN A 221 -16.77 -4.08 -14.97
N ARG A 222 -16.78 -3.70 -13.68
CA ARG A 222 -15.60 -3.79 -12.80
C ARG A 222 -15.26 -5.22 -12.37
N MET A 223 -16.18 -6.18 -12.53
CA MET A 223 -15.89 -7.61 -12.31
C MET A 223 -15.08 -8.16 -13.50
N ARG A 224 -13.86 -8.65 -13.24
CA ARG A 224 -13.06 -9.36 -14.25
C ARG A 224 -13.30 -10.86 -14.19
N CYS A 225 -13.88 -11.43 -15.23
CA CYS A 225 -14.18 -12.85 -15.33
C CYS A 225 -14.27 -13.26 -16.81
N PRO A 226 -13.45 -14.20 -17.30
CA PRO A 226 -12.29 -14.80 -16.61
C PRO A 226 -11.27 -13.73 -16.18
N MET A 227 -10.65 -13.92 -15.02
CA MET A 227 -9.46 -13.16 -14.65
C MET A 227 -8.18 -13.83 -15.18
N GLY A 228 -7.11 -13.05 -15.27
CA GLY A 228 -5.81 -13.42 -15.83
C GLY A 228 -5.57 -12.85 -17.23
N ILE A 229 -4.30 -12.80 -17.62
CA ILE A 229 -3.84 -12.48 -18.97
C ILE A 229 -4.33 -13.55 -19.95
N GLY A 230 -5.13 -13.16 -20.94
CA GLY A 230 -5.78 -14.08 -21.88
C GLY A 230 -4.83 -14.75 -22.87
N GLU A 231 -3.64 -14.20 -23.06
CA GLU A 231 -2.56 -14.73 -23.89
C GLU A 231 -1.89 -15.94 -23.24
N VAL A 232 -1.88 -16.01 -21.91
CA VAL A 232 -1.36 -17.15 -21.16
C VAL A 232 -2.41 -18.26 -21.18
N LYS A 233 -2.32 -19.11 -22.20
CA LYS A 233 -3.20 -20.25 -22.40
C LYS A 233 -2.70 -21.43 -21.59
N GLY A 234 -3.58 -22.03 -20.80
CA GLY A 234 -3.22 -23.14 -19.93
C GLY A 234 -4.40 -23.59 -19.07
N LYS A 235 -4.32 -24.82 -18.58
CA LYS A 235 -5.30 -25.37 -17.61
C LYS A 235 -4.62 -25.85 -16.34
N LEU A 236 -3.28 -25.87 -16.29
CA LEU A 236 -2.56 -26.22 -15.09
C LEU A 236 -2.74 -25.10 -14.05
N PRO A 237 -2.87 -25.43 -12.76
CA PRO A 237 -3.01 -24.42 -11.71
C PRO A 237 -1.91 -23.35 -11.73
N VAL A 238 -0.67 -23.73 -12.05
CA VAL A 238 0.47 -22.80 -12.14
C VAL A 238 0.38 -21.86 -13.34
N GLU A 239 -0.14 -22.31 -14.49
CA GLU A 239 -0.33 -21.46 -15.67
C GLU A 239 -1.40 -20.40 -15.40
N ILE A 240 -2.51 -20.82 -14.76
CA ILE A 240 -3.58 -19.92 -14.32
C ILE A 240 -3.04 -18.93 -13.27
N ALA A 241 -2.25 -19.41 -12.32
CA ALA A 241 -1.62 -18.56 -11.30
C ALA A 241 -0.68 -17.50 -11.90
N ILE A 242 0.18 -17.86 -12.86
CA ILE A 242 1.05 -16.92 -13.57
C ILE A 242 0.22 -15.89 -14.35
N SER A 243 -0.84 -16.35 -15.04
CA SER A 243 -1.76 -15.48 -15.77
C SER A 243 -2.42 -14.44 -14.86
N ILE A 244 -2.90 -14.84 -13.68
CA ILE A 244 -3.50 -13.94 -12.68
C ILE A 244 -2.45 -13.01 -12.09
N ALA A 245 -1.31 -13.53 -11.67
CA ALA A 245 -0.23 -12.72 -11.09
C ALA A 245 0.25 -11.64 -12.08
N GLY A 246 0.39 -11.98 -13.37
CA GLY A 246 0.72 -11.02 -14.42
C GLY A 246 -0.33 -9.92 -14.58
N GLU A 247 -1.62 -10.26 -14.51
CA GLU A 247 -2.70 -9.26 -14.55
C GLU A 247 -2.68 -8.33 -13.33
N ILE A 248 -2.40 -8.89 -12.14
CA ILE A 248 -2.25 -8.10 -10.90
C ILE A 248 -1.08 -7.13 -11.03
N ILE A 249 0.09 -7.59 -11.52
CA ILE A 249 1.26 -6.75 -11.79
C ILE A 249 0.92 -5.62 -12.76
N ALA A 250 0.24 -5.94 -13.86
CA ALA A 250 -0.17 -4.93 -14.84
C ALA A 250 -1.12 -3.89 -14.22
N THR A 251 -2.00 -4.32 -13.33
CA THR A 251 -2.97 -3.44 -12.66
C THR A 251 -2.29 -2.52 -11.66
N TYR A 252 -1.52 -3.05 -10.69
CA TYR A 252 -0.91 -2.17 -9.69
C TYR A 252 0.19 -1.29 -10.29
N ASN A 253 0.93 -1.70 -11.33
CA ASN A 253 1.91 -0.81 -11.98
C ASN A 253 1.26 0.35 -12.75
N ALA A 254 0.06 0.16 -13.31
CA ALA A 254 -0.69 1.25 -13.92
C ALA A 254 -1.04 2.33 -12.89
N ASP A 255 -1.32 1.91 -11.65
CA ASP A 255 -1.65 2.80 -10.54
C ASP A 255 -0.39 3.31 -9.78
N PHE A 256 0.72 2.56 -9.78
CA PHE A 256 1.98 2.89 -9.11
C PHE A 256 2.93 3.80 -9.91
N GLY A 257 2.78 3.85 -11.24
CA GLY A 257 3.78 4.41 -12.15
C GLY A 257 3.60 5.86 -12.58
N GLN A 258 2.48 6.51 -12.24
CA GLN A 258 2.26 7.91 -12.58
C GLN A 258 2.58 8.79 -11.37
N HIS A 259 3.82 9.28 -11.28
CA HIS A 259 4.23 10.60 -10.78
C HIS A 259 5.71 10.59 -10.36
N THR A 260 6.59 10.91 -11.30
CA THR A 260 7.98 11.29 -11.03
C THR A 260 8.24 12.70 -11.59
N SER A 261 7.90 13.73 -10.82
CA SER A 261 8.45 15.06 -11.05
C SER A 261 9.86 15.13 -10.44
N ARG A 262 10.82 15.60 -11.25
CA ARG A 262 12.21 15.89 -10.89
C ARG A 262 12.32 16.59 -9.53
N ALA A 263 13.00 15.98 -8.57
CA ALA A 263 13.54 16.70 -7.42
C ALA A 263 14.67 17.64 -7.89
N GLU A 264 14.72 18.87 -7.36
CA GLU A 264 15.82 19.79 -7.65
C GLU A 264 17.13 19.29 -7.02
N PRO A 265 18.30 19.53 -7.66
CA PRO A 265 19.58 19.07 -7.14
C PRO A 265 19.92 19.73 -5.79
N ILE A 266 20.49 18.94 -4.87
CA ILE A 266 20.99 19.35 -3.54
C ILE A 266 21.83 20.64 -3.61
N ALA A 267 22.60 20.84 -4.69
CA ALA A 267 23.44 22.01 -4.90
C ALA A 267 22.69 23.36 -4.94
N LYS A 268 21.38 23.38 -5.24
CA LYS A 268 20.56 24.60 -5.24
C LYS A 268 20.04 24.99 -3.85
N LEU A 269 20.01 24.05 -2.91
CA LEU A 269 19.47 24.26 -1.56
C LEU A 269 20.57 24.70 -0.57
N LEU A 270 21.84 24.51 -0.92
CA LEU A 270 22.99 25.01 -0.18
C LEU A 270 23.31 26.44 -0.66
N PRO A 271 23.43 27.44 0.23
CA PRO A 271 23.99 28.72 -0.17
C PRO A 271 25.43 28.51 -0.66
N ALA A 272 25.84 29.26 -1.69
CA ALA A 272 27.22 29.24 -2.18
C ALA A 272 28.18 29.47 -1.00
N SER A 273 29.10 28.52 -0.81
CA SER A 273 30.10 28.59 0.26
C SER A 273 30.88 29.90 0.16
N ARG A 274 30.93 30.69 1.24
CA ARG A 274 31.78 31.90 1.29
C ARG A 274 33.28 31.60 1.13
N ARG A 275 33.70 30.33 1.14
CA ARG A 275 35.08 29.91 0.83
C ARG A 275 35.40 29.88 -0.66
N SER A 276 34.43 29.99 -1.57
CA SER A 276 34.67 30.04 -3.02
C SER A 276 34.77 31.47 -3.57
N GLN A 277 34.81 32.49 -2.71
CA GLN A 277 34.95 33.91 -3.08
C GLN A 277 36.15 34.60 -2.39
N ARG A 278 37.21 33.85 -2.07
CA ARG A 278 38.50 34.41 -1.67
C ARG A 278 39.61 33.88 -2.54
#